data_AF-A0A957G0K6-F1
#
_entry.id   AF-A0A957G0K6-F1
#
_cell.length_a   1.000
_cell.length_b   1.000
_cell.length_c   1.000
_cell.angle_alpha   90.00
_cell.angle_beta   90.00
_cell.angle_gamma   90.00
#
_symmetry.space_group_name_H-M   'P 1'
#
loop_
_entity.id
_entity.type
_entity.pdbx_description
1 polymer ?
#
loop_
_entity_poly.entity_id
_entity_poly.type
_entity_poly.pdbx_seq_one_letter_code
_entity_poly.pdbx_strand_id
1 'polypeptide(L)' 'MLQRIMVPLDGSELAEKALPYAEALATKFAGELLLVMVIQTVVVPAVASHYGEGILIDYPPRERVRQDA' A
#
# COMPACT_ATOMS: atom_id res chain seq x y z
N MET A 1 13.33 -18.35 -8.75
CA MET A 1 12.38 -18.77 -7.69
C MET A 1 11.66 -17.53 -7.18
N LEU A 2 10.39 -17.63 -6.77
CA LEU A 2 9.62 -16.52 -6.21
C LEU A 2 10.06 -16.27 -4.77
N GLN A 3 10.72 -15.14 -4.51
CA GLN A 3 11.26 -14.82 -3.17
C GLN A 3 10.28 -14.00 -2.32
N ARG A 4 9.52 -13.09 -2.94
CA ARG A 4 8.49 -12.29 -2.29
C ARG A 4 7.25 -12.22 -3.18
N ILE A 5 6.09 -12.48 -2.61
CA ILE A 5 4.79 -12.51 -3.29
C ILE A 5 3.93 -11.43 -2.64
N MET A 6 3.54 -10.42 -3.40
CA MET A 6 2.66 -9.36 -2.91
C MET A 6 1.20 -9.70 -3.20
N VAL A 7 0.34 -9.59 -2.19
CA VAL A 7 -1.11 -9.75 -2.30
C VAL A 7 -1.78 -8.44 -1.89
N PRO A 8 -2.37 -7.68 -2.83
CA PRO A 8 -3.17 -6.53 -2.49
C PRO A 8 -4.52 -6.99 -1.92
N LEU A 9 -4.91 -6.39 -0.79
CA LEU A 9 -6.20 -6.57 -0.14
C LEU A 9 -6.91 -5.22 -0.03
N ASP A 10 -8.18 -5.19 -0.40
CA ASP A 10 -9.07 -4.02 -0.27
C ASP A 10 -10.22 -4.28 0.74
N GLY A 11 -10.20 -5.43 1.42
CA GLY A 11 -11.23 -5.86 2.35
C GLY A 11 -12.46 -6.50 1.69
N SER A 12 -12.48 -6.65 0.36
CA SER A 12 -13.54 -7.38 -0.32
C SER A 12 -13.34 -8.89 -0.22
N GLU A 13 -14.46 -9.63 -0.12
CA GLU A 13 -14.44 -11.10 -0.18
C GLU A 13 -13.79 -11.61 -1.48
N LEU A 14 -13.89 -10.84 -2.57
CA LEU A 14 -13.28 -11.20 -3.84
C LEU A 14 -11.75 -11.14 -3.77
N ALA A 15 -11.18 -10.09 -3.16
CA ALA A 15 -9.74 -9.97 -3.00
C ALA A 15 -9.18 -11.06 -2.05
N GLU A 16 -9.90 -11.39 -0.98
CA GLU A 16 -9.47 -12.44 -0.03
C GLU A 16 -9.35 -13.83 -0.67
N LYS A 17 -10.10 -14.11 -1.74
CA LYS A 17 -9.97 -15.38 -2.49
C LYS A 17 -8.58 -15.59 -3.10
N ALA A 18 -7.75 -14.55 -3.21
CA ALA A 18 -6.36 -14.69 -3.66
C ALA A 18 -5.44 -15.35 -2.61
N LEU A 19 -5.79 -15.28 -1.32
CA LEU A 19 -4.91 -15.71 -0.21
C LEU A 19 -4.50 -17.19 -0.29
N PRO A 20 -5.41 -18.17 -0.50
CA PRO A 20 -5.02 -19.58 -0.55
C PRO A 20 -4.05 -19.90 -1.70
N TYR A 21 -4.18 -19.21 -2.83
CA TYR A 21 -3.28 -19.39 -3.96
C TYR A 21 -1.90 -18.79 -3.69
N ALA A 22 -1.85 -17.62 -3.07
CA ALA A 22 -0.61 -16.96 -2.73
C ALA A 22 0.16 -17.73 -1.64
N GLU A 23 -0.54 -18.28 -0.65
CA GLU A 23 0.03 -19.17 0.37
C GLU A 23 0.63 -20.44 -0.25
N ALA A 24 -0.09 -21.07 -1.19
CA ALA A 24 0.41 -22.25 -1.90
C ALA A 24 1.70 -21.94 -2.68
N LEU A 25 1.77 -20.77 -3.33
CA LEU A 25 2.97 -20.33 -4.04
C LEU A 25 4.12 -20.02 -3.08
N ALA A 26 3.86 -19.27 -2.00
CA ALA A 26 4.85 -18.94 -0.98
C ALA A 26 5.46 -20.21 -0.38
N THR A 27 4.61 -21.19 -0.04
CA THR A 27 5.04 -22.49 0.49
C THR A 27 5.90 -23.25 -0.51
N LYS A 28 5.46 -23.37 -1.77
CA LYS A 28 6.18 -24.10 -2.83
C LYS A 28 7.56 -23.53 -3.12
N PHE A 29 7.71 -22.21 -3.01
CA PHE A 29 8.93 -21.50 -3.37
C PHE A 29 9.78 -21.07 -2.16
N ALA A 30 9.37 -21.44 -0.94
CA ALA A 30 9.95 -20.91 0.30
C ALA A 30 10.06 -19.38 0.29
N GLY A 31 9.04 -18.73 -0.28
CA GLY A 31 8.96 -17.28 -0.46
C GLY A 31 8.19 -16.59 0.65
N GLU A 32 8.45 -15.31 0.84
CA GLU A 32 7.73 -14.44 1.76
C GLU A 32 6.40 -13.98 1.14
N LEU A 33 5.34 -13.94 1.95
CA LEU A 33 4.04 -13.40 1.56
C LEU A 33 3.85 -12.00 2.16
N LEU A 34 3.73 -10.99 1.30
CA LEU A 34 3.55 -9.59 1.66
C LEU A 34 2.10 -9.18 1.41
N LEU A 35 1.32 -8.97 2.47
CA LEU A 35 -0.04 -8.43 2.38
C LEU A 35 0.01 -6.91 2.35
N VAL A 36 -0.66 -6.29 1.38
CA VAL A 36 -0.63 -4.83 1.18
C VAL A 36 -2.05 -4.30 1.05
N MET A 37 -2.35 -3.23 1.78
CA MET A 37 -3.59 -2.48 1.65
C MET A 37 -3.27 -1.03 1.33
N VAL A 38 -3.94 -0.47 0.32
CA VAL A 38 -3.79 0.95 -0.04
C VAL A 38 -4.86 1.75 0.67
N ILE A 39 -4.44 2.62 1.57
CA ILE A 39 -5.34 3.56 2.26
C ILE A 39 -5.32 4.90 1.53
N GLN A 40 -6.48 5.38 1.12
CA GLN A 40 -6.61 6.73 0.57
C GLN A 40 -6.35 7.75 1.68
N THR A 41 -5.37 8.63 1.47
CA THR A 41 -5.12 9.76 2.38
C THR A 41 -6.10 10.88 2.05
N VAL A 42 -6.98 11.23 3.00
CA VAL A 42 -7.80 12.44 2.88
C VAL A 42 -6.92 13.63 3.24
N VAL A 43 -6.64 14.48 2.25
CA VAL A 43 -6.02 15.78 2.51
C VAL A 43 -7.13 16.69 3.02
N VAL A 44 -7.12 17.00 4.31
CA VAL A 44 -7.99 18.04 4.88
C VAL A 44 -7.37 19.39 4.55
N PRO A 45 -8.01 20.27 3.77
CA PRO A 45 -7.49 21.59 3.46
C PRO A 45 -7.68 22.53 4.67
N ALA A 46 -7.00 22.27 5.78
CA ALA A 46 -7.00 23.16 6.95
C ALA A 46 -6.00 24.32 6.81
N VAL A 47 -5.16 24.30 5.77
CA VAL A 47 -4.16 25.34 5.46
C VAL A 47 -4.21 25.80 4.00
N ALA A 48 -5.39 25.75 3.38
CA ALA A 48 -5.60 26.44 2.11
C ALA A 48 -5.64 27.96 2.35
N SER A 49 -4.47 28.58 2.46
CA SER A 49 -4.36 30.01 2.14
C SER A 49 -4.73 30.14 0.67
N HIS A 50 -5.84 30.81 0.38
CA HIS A 50 -6.33 31.00 -0.98
C HIS A 50 -5.34 31.85 -1.78
N TYR A 51 -4.49 31.22 -2.59
CA TYR A 51 -3.64 31.89 -3.57
C TYR A 51 -4.17 31.55 -4.98
N GLY A 52 -5.23 32.23 -5.42
CA GLY A 52 -5.77 32.11 -6.78
C GLY A 52 -6.50 30.79 -7.12
N GLU A 53 -6.77 30.58 -8.41
CA GLU A 53 -7.51 29.46 -9.05
C GLU A 53 -6.82 28.08 -8.89
N GLY A 54 -6.41 27.69 -7.68
CA GLY A 54 -5.77 26.39 -7.46
C GLY A 54 -5.53 26.04 -5.99
N ILE A 55 -5.76 24.78 -5.64
CA ILE A 55 -5.38 24.21 -4.34
C ILE A 55 -3.98 23.64 -4.48
N LEU A 56 -2.97 24.33 -3.92
CA LEU A 56 -1.66 23.72 -3.69
C LEU A 56 -1.74 22.86 -2.42
N ILE A 57 -1.68 21.55 -2.60
CA ILE A 57 -1.52 20.61 -1.49
C ILE A 57 -0.03 20.48 -1.23
N ASP A 58 0.44 21.04 -0.13
CA ASP A 58 1.79 20.74 0.39
C ASP A 58 1.79 19.29 0.85
N TYR A 59 2.34 18.40 0.02
CA TYR A 59 2.47 16.99 0.39
C TYR A 59 3.68 16.89 1.31
N PRO A 60 3.51 16.58 2.62
CA PRO A 60 4.65 16.47 3.51
C PRO A 60 5.62 15.42 2.94
N PRO A 61 6.94 15.70 2.94
CA PRO A 61 7.92 14.79 2.37
C PRO A 61 7.74 13.38 2.96
N ARG A 62 7.63 12.35 2.12
CA ARG A 62 7.68 10.98 2.63
C ARG A 62 9.04 10.75 3.26
N GLU A 63 9.11 10.72 4.59
CA GLU A 63 10.26 10.15 5.26
C GLU A 63 10.42 8.73 4.72
N ARG A 64 11.56 8.45 4.08
CA ARG A 64 11.89 7.07 3.72
C ARG A 64 12.04 6.32 5.03
N VAL A 65 11.05 5.49 5.35
CA VAL A 65 11.21 4.48 6.41
C VAL A 65 12.42 3.66 6.01
N ARG A 66 13.54 3.85 6.70
CA ARG A 66 14.71 2.99 6.55
C ARG A 66 14.25 1.60 6.98
N GLN A 67 14.17 0.68 6.02
CA GLN A 67 14.22 -0.74 6.33
C GLN A 67 15.69 -1.04 6.63
N ASP A 68 16.08 -0.81 7.87
CA ASP A 68 17.37 -1.30 8.36
C ASP A 68 17.31 -2.83 8.36
N ALA A 69 18.39 -3.42 7.84
CA ALA A 69 18.59 -4.84 7.55
C ALA A 69 18.88 -5.69 8.79
#